data_AF-A0A7Y5NJ69-F1
#
_entry.id   AF-A0A7Y5NJ69-F1
#
_cell.length_a   1.000
_cell.length_b   1.000
_cell.length_c   1.000
_cell.angle_alpha   90.00
_cell.angle_beta   90.00
_cell.angle_gamma   90.00
#
_symmetry.space_group_name_H-M   'P 1'
#
loop_
_entity.id
_entity.type
_entity.pdbx_description
1 polymer ?
#
loop_
_entity_poly.entity_id
_entity_poly.type
_entity_poly.pdbx_seq_one_letter_code
_entity_poly.pdbx_strand_id
1 'polypeptide(L)' 'VRLGIGRPPGRQDPADFVLKDFSKAERAELLPFLLDEGADAVEALIGLGLLDAQQRFHAPR' A
#
# COMPACT_ATOMS: atom_id res chain seq x y z
N VAL A 1 -7.93 -0.55 5.03
CA VAL A 1 -7.04 -0.15 3.92
C VAL A 1 -5.87 -1.11 3.86
N ARG A 2 -5.48 -1.58 2.67
CA ARG A 2 -4.35 -2.53 2.50
C ARG A 2 -3.27 -1.84 1.67
N LEU A 3 -2.04 -1.83 2.17
CA LEU A 3 -0.88 -1.29 1.46
C LEU A 3 -0.05 -2.47 0.94
N GLY A 4 0.01 -2.61 -0.38
CA GLY A 4 0.74 -3.71 -1.01
C GLY A 4 2.23 -3.43 -1.04
N ILE A 5 3.03 -4.26 -0.36
CA ILE A 5 4.50 -4.16 -0.36
C ILE A 5 5.16 -5.11 -1.38
N GLY A 6 4.37 -5.75 -2.25
CA GLY A 6 4.84 -6.73 -3.22
C GLY A 6 4.89 -8.17 -2.68
N ARG A 7 5.72 -9.01 -3.31
CA ARG A 7 5.93 -10.42 -2.94
C ARG A 7 7.43 -10.72 -2.84
N PRO A 8 7.83 -11.71 -2.01
CA PRO A 8 9.22 -12.13 -1.92
C PRO A 8 9.78 -12.50 -3.30
N PRO A 9 10.96 -11.99 -3.70
CA PRO A 9 11.59 -12.40 -4.95
C PRO A 9 12.06 -13.85 -4.91
N GLY A 10 11.74 -14.60 -5.98
CA GLY A 10 12.22 -15.96 -6.17
C GLY A 10 11.74 -16.93 -5.08
N ARG A 11 12.69 -17.58 -4.39
CA ARG A 11 12.43 -18.55 -3.31
C ARG A 11 12.72 -17.97 -1.92
N GLN A 12 12.77 -16.65 -1.77
CA GLN A 12 12.97 -16.01 -0.46
C GLN A 12 11.84 -16.40 0.50
N ASP A 13 12.19 -16.64 1.76
CA ASP A 13 11.20 -16.90 2.82
C ASP A 13 10.32 -15.65 3.05
N PRO A 14 8.98 -15.80 3.16
CA PRO A 14 8.10 -14.66 3.37
C PRO A 14 8.37 -13.88 4.67
N ALA A 15 8.78 -14.55 5.75
CA ALA A 15 9.11 -13.87 7.00
C ALA A 15 10.33 -12.96 6.82
N ASP A 16 11.37 -13.46 6.14
CA ASP A 16 12.55 -12.66 5.81
C ASP A 16 12.22 -11.45 4.93
N PHE A 17 11.23 -11.57 4.04
CA PHE A 17 10.80 -10.45 3.18
C PHE A 17 10.09 -9.36 3.98
N VAL A 18 9.15 -9.72 4.86
CA VAL A 18 8.33 -8.73 5.60
C VAL A 18 9.06 -8.12 6.79
N LEU A 19 10.06 -8.82 7.35
CA LEU A 19 10.87 -8.31 8.46
C LEU A 19 12.08 -7.48 7.99
N LYS A 20 12.39 -7.50 6.70
CA LYS A 20 13.47 -6.71 6.12
C LYS A 20 13.06 -5.24 6.01
N ASP A 21 14.00 -4.36 6.33
CA ASP A 21 13.86 -2.93 6.06
C ASP A 21 13.72 -2.64 4.55
N PHE A 22 12.86 -1.66 4.22
CA PHE A 22 12.85 -1.07 2.89
C PHE A 22 14.23 -0.53 2.53
N SER A 23 14.66 -0.81 1.30
CA SER A 23 15.88 -0.28 0.71
C SER A 23 15.83 1.24 0.60
N LYS A 24 16.99 1.87 0.42
CA LYS A 24 17.07 3.33 0.24
C LYS A 24 16.25 3.82 -0.96
N ALA A 25 16.22 3.04 -2.05
CA ALA A 25 15.43 3.35 -3.24
C ALA A 25 13.93 3.27 -2.93
N GLU A 26 13.46 2.19 -2.31
CA GLU A 26 12.04 2.05 -1.93
C GLU A 26 11.59 3.16 -0.98
N ARG A 27 12.43 3.55 -0.01
CA ARG A 27 12.13 4.66 0.90
C ARG A 27 11.99 6.00 0.18
N ALA A 28 12.76 6.23 -0.89
CA ALA A 28 12.75 7.49 -1.62
C ALA A 28 11.65 7.54 -2.70
N GLU A 29 11.37 6.42 -3.36
CA GLU A 29 10.55 6.39 -4.58
C GLU A 29 9.19 5.73 -4.37
N LEU A 30 9.11 4.68 -3.54
CA LEU A 30 7.88 3.89 -3.35
C LEU A 30 7.07 4.35 -2.14
N LEU A 31 7.73 4.49 -0.98
CA LEU A 31 7.04 4.74 0.28
C LEU A 31 6.26 6.05 0.31
N PRO A 32 6.74 7.20 -0.23
CA PRO A 32 5.97 8.43 -0.18
C PRO A 32 4.60 8.28 -0.84
N PHE A 33 4.56 7.74 -2.06
CA PHE A 33 3.31 7.51 -2.79
C PHE A 33 2.40 6.49 -2.09
N LEU A 34 2.98 5.37 -1.62
CA LEU A 34 2.21 4.31 -0.95
C LEU A 34 1.56 4.81 0.36
N LEU A 35 2.27 5.64 1.12
CA LEU A 35 1.76 6.20 2.37
C LEU A 35 0.72 7.29 2.11
N ASP A 36 0.95 8.17 1.12
CA ASP A 36 0.00 9.22 0.74
C ASP A 36 -1.31 8.61 0.23
N GLU A 37 -1.26 7.65 -0.70
CA GLU A 37 -2.46 6.97 -1.20
C GLU A 37 -3.18 6.20 -0.09
N GLY A 38 -2.42 5.63 0.84
CA GLY A 38 -2.96 4.99 2.04
C GLY A 38 -3.70 5.94 2.97
N ALA A 39 -3.13 7.12 3.22
CA ALA A 39 -3.74 8.15 4.04
C ALA A 39 -5.02 8.68 3.39
N ASP A 40 -4.98 9.02 2.10
CA ASP A 40 -6.13 9.45 1.32
C ASP A 40 -7.26 8.41 1.35
N ALA A 41 -6.94 7.12 1.27
CA ALA A 41 -7.93 6.04 1.34
C ALA A 41 -8.58 5.93 2.74
N VAL A 42 -7.83 6.17 3.81
CA VAL A 42 -8.37 6.22 5.18
C VAL A 42 -9.27 7.45 5.35
N GLU A 43 -8.83 8.61 4.90
CA GLU A 43 -9.61 9.85 4.97
C GLU A 43 -10.93 9.73 4.20
N ALA A 44 -10.87 9.20 2.97
CA ALA A 44 -12.06 8.96 2.16
C ALA A 44 -13.01 7.95 2.81
N LEU A 45 -12.49 6.89 3.45
CA LEU A 45 -13.32 5.92 4.15
C LEU A 45 -14.07 6.58 5.32
N ILE A 46 -13.42 7.49 6.05
CA ILE A 46 -14.04 8.22 7.17
C ILE A 46 -15.03 9.27 6.67
N GLY A 47 -14.65 10.05 5.65
CA GLY A 47 -15.42 11.20 5.18
C GLY A 47 -16.56 10.86 4.20
N LEU A 48 -16.39 9.83 3.38
CA LEU A 48 -17.32 9.43 2.31
C LEU A 48 -18.04 8.11 2.61
N GLY A 49 -17.53 7.32 3.55
CA GLY A 49 -18.05 5.99 3.85
C GLY A 49 -17.51 4.89 2.93
N LEU A 50 -17.87 3.64 3.25
CA LEU A 50 -17.24 2.45 2.68
C LEU A 50 -17.41 2.30 1.17
N LEU A 51 -18.65 2.43 0.68
CA LEU A 51 -18.96 2.13 -0.72
C LEU A 51 -18.24 3.09 -1.67
N ASP A 52 -18.34 4.39 -1.40
CA ASP A 52 -17.74 5.44 -2.25
C ASP A 52 -16.21 5.39 -2.20
N ALA A 53 -15.63 5.19 -1.02
CA ALA A 53 -14.19 4.99 -0.89
C ALA A 53 -13.74 3.74 -1.67
N GLN A 54 -14.45 2.61 -1.57
CA GLN A 54 -14.08 1.41 -2.32
C GLN A 54 -14.14 1.62 -3.84
N GLN A 55 -15.17 2.29 -4.35
CA GLN A 55 -15.26 2.59 -5.77
C GLN A 55 -14.13 3.50 -6.24
N ARG A 56 -13.79 4.54 -5.46
CA ARG A 56 -12.70 5.46 -5.81
C ARG A 56 -11.34 4.75 -5.95
N PHE A 57 -11.02 3.83 -5.05
CA PHE A 57 -9.67 3.23 -5.02
C PHE A 57 -9.57 1.86 -5.71
N HIS A 58 -10.68 1.15 -5.94
CA HIS A 58 -10.65 -0.23 -6.47
C HIS A 58 -11.56 -0.48 -7.68
N ALA A 59 -12.25 0.53 -8.23
CA ALA A 59 -13.04 0.32 -9.44
C ALA A 59 -12.14 -0.13 -10.62
N PRO A 60 -12.65 -1.02 -11.50
CA PRO A 60 -11.99 -1.31 -12.76
C PRO A 60 -11.80 -0.02 -13.56
N ARG A 61 -10.65 0.10 -14.24
CA ARG A 61 -10.41 1.19 -15.19
C ARG A 61 -11.20 0.97 -16.48
#